data_AF-A0A7J2U2R9-F1
#
_entry.id   AF-A0A7J2U2R9-F1
#
_cell.length_a   1.000
_cell.length_b   1.000
_cell.length_c   1.000
_cell.angle_alpha   90.00
_cell.angle_beta   90.00
_cell.angle_gamma   90.00
#
_symmetry.space_group_name_H-M   'P 1'
#
loop_
_entity.id
_entity.type
_entity.pdbx_description
1 polymer ?
#
loop_
_entity_poly.entity_id
_entity_poly.type
_entity_poly.pdbx_seq_one_letter_code
_entity_poly.pdbx_strand_id
1 'polypeptide(L)'
;MEWEQLMRTSIEGLLEYLIVKALAGKDNVIKALTDYFVYGESPSVIALKYDLSKHQVRGYAQRIVEKTGSVTRAKVILKYATPIILKIKPITRSLNNSFIKCLLCGEEFPFQIAEDHIKKKHMSIVEDYLQSTVELMRKNIIMDHS
;
A
#
# COMPACT_ATOMS: atom_id res chain seq x y z
N MET A 1 -19.60 0.69 19.03
CA MET A 1 -18.29 0.03 18.86
C MET A 1 -17.54 0.76 17.75
N GLU A 2 -17.06 1.97 18.02
CA GLU A 2 -16.55 2.88 16.96
C GLU A 2 -15.20 3.53 17.32
N TRP A 3 -14.61 3.14 18.46
CA TRP A 3 -13.40 3.77 19.02
C TRP A 3 -12.11 2.93 18.82
N GLU A 4 -12.20 1.65 18.48
CA GLU A 4 -11.04 0.78 18.23
C GLU A 4 -10.26 1.19 16.96
N GLN A 5 -10.86 1.99 16.09
CA GLN A 5 -10.23 2.48 14.87
C GLN A 5 -9.40 3.76 15.07
N LEU A 6 -9.43 4.37 16.27
CA LEU A 6 -8.97 5.75 16.48
C LEU A 6 -7.52 5.96 16.94
N MET A 7 -6.69 4.92 17.07
CA MET A 7 -5.23 5.10 17.25
C MET A 7 -4.41 4.05 16.50
N ARG A 8 -4.53 4.02 15.16
CA ARG A 8 -3.50 3.38 14.34
C ARG A 8 -2.21 4.20 14.46
N THR A 9 -1.11 3.53 14.79
CA THR A 9 0.21 4.18 14.78
C THR A 9 0.52 4.69 13.36
N SER A 10 1.42 5.67 13.26
CA SER A 10 1.87 6.19 11.96
C SER A 10 2.40 5.08 11.03
N ILE A 11 2.96 4.02 11.61
CA ILE A 11 3.44 2.84 10.91
C ILE A 11 2.26 2.04 10.35
N GLU A 12 1.32 1.63 11.21
CA GLU A 12 0.16 0.84 10.81
C GLU A 12 -0.69 1.55 9.76
N GLY A 13 -0.88 2.87 9.89
CA GLY A 13 -1.62 3.66 8.90
C GLY A 13 -0.97 3.64 7.51
N LEU A 14 0.36 3.61 7.43
CA LEU A 14 1.09 3.45 6.17
C LEU A 14 1.04 2.00 5.67
N LEU A 15 1.20 1.01 6.55
CA LEU A 15 1.14 -0.40 6.16
C LEU A 15 -0.23 -0.77 5.60
N GLU A 16 -1.32 -0.39 6.27
CA GLU A 16 -2.68 -0.58 5.78
C GLU A 16 -2.87 0.05 4.39
N TYR A 17 -2.36 1.27 4.21
CA TYR A 17 -2.43 1.97 2.93
C TYR A 17 -1.75 1.17 1.80
N LEU A 18 -0.58 0.62 2.06
CA LEU A 18 0.18 -0.18 1.09
C LEU A 18 -0.45 -1.58 0.87
N ILE A 19 -0.95 -2.22 1.91
CA ILE A 19 -1.64 -3.52 1.83
C ILE A 19 -2.88 -3.42 0.97
N VAL A 20 -3.70 -2.38 1.16
CA VAL A 20 -4.89 -2.15 0.33
C VAL A 20 -4.51 -1.93 -1.14
N LYS A 21 -3.39 -1.26 -1.43
CA LYS A 21 -2.87 -1.13 -2.80
C LYS A 21 -2.49 -2.50 -3.38
N ALA A 22 -1.78 -3.32 -2.62
CA ALA A 22 -1.35 -4.65 -3.07
C ALA A 22 -2.56 -5.56 -3.34
N LEU A 23 -3.52 -5.61 -2.41
CA LEU A 23 -4.77 -6.36 -2.56
C LEU A 23 -5.59 -5.89 -3.76
N ALA A 24 -5.53 -4.60 -4.11
CA ALA A 24 -6.17 -4.04 -5.29
C ALA A 24 -5.39 -4.27 -6.61
N GLY A 25 -4.20 -4.88 -6.56
CA GLY A 25 -3.33 -5.11 -7.73
C GLY A 25 -2.55 -3.87 -8.19
N LYS A 26 -2.34 -2.89 -7.31
CA LYS A 26 -1.67 -1.61 -7.61
C LYS A 26 -0.18 -1.64 -7.23
N ASP A 27 0.50 -2.71 -7.60
CA ASP A 27 1.94 -2.90 -7.31
C ASP A 27 2.81 -1.81 -7.93
N ASN A 28 2.42 -1.30 -9.11
CA ASN A 28 3.11 -0.19 -9.75
C ASN A 28 3.15 1.05 -8.85
N VAL A 29 2.09 1.33 -8.09
CA VAL A 29 2.06 2.45 -7.13
C VAL A 29 3.00 2.21 -5.95
N ILE A 30 3.05 0.99 -5.41
CA ILE A 30 3.94 0.64 -4.28
C ILE A 30 5.40 0.76 -4.71
N LYS A 31 5.74 0.23 -5.90
CA LYS A 31 7.08 0.33 -6.48
C LYS A 31 7.46 1.79 -6.76
N ALA A 32 6.55 2.58 -7.35
CA ALA A 32 6.75 4.02 -7.55
C ALA A 32 7.06 4.78 -6.26
N LEU A 33 6.35 4.49 -5.17
CA LEU A 33 6.58 5.12 -3.86
C LEU A 33 7.92 4.69 -3.25
N THR A 34 8.32 3.44 -3.47
CA THR A 34 9.63 2.94 -3.06
C THR A 34 10.75 3.68 -3.80
N ASP A 35 10.63 3.82 -5.11
CA ASP A 35 11.62 4.54 -5.91
C ASP A 35 11.71 6.02 -5.51
N TYR A 36 10.58 6.63 -5.19
CA TYR A 36 10.55 8.01 -4.70
C TYR A 36 11.26 8.18 -3.34
N PHE A 37 10.85 7.41 -2.32
CA PHE A 37 11.33 7.64 -0.95
C PHE A 37 12.65 6.93 -0.62
N VAL A 38 12.86 5.74 -1.17
CA VAL A 38 14.01 4.90 -0.83
C VAL A 38 15.18 5.19 -1.76
N TYR A 39 14.95 5.23 -3.08
CA TYR A 39 15.99 5.45 -4.08
C TYR A 39 16.13 6.91 -4.53
N GLY A 40 15.20 7.79 -4.15
CA GLY A 40 15.28 9.22 -4.45
C GLY A 40 15.04 9.55 -5.93
N GLU A 41 14.34 8.70 -6.67
CA GLU A 41 14.01 8.98 -8.07
C GLU A 41 13.05 10.18 -8.19
N SER A 42 13.24 10.99 -9.23
CA SER A 42 12.38 12.17 -9.45
C SER A 42 10.98 11.77 -9.93
N PRO A 43 9.92 12.56 -9.62
CA PRO A 43 8.56 12.28 -10.08
C PRO A 43 8.42 12.10 -11.59
N SER A 44 9.25 12.77 -12.39
CA SER A 44 9.21 12.65 -13.85
C SER A 44 9.69 11.27 -14.33
N VAL A 45 10.75 10.74 -13.71
CA VAL A 45 11.29 9.42 -14.03
C VAL A 45 10.30 8.33 -13.62
N ILE A 46 9.78 8.43 -12.40
CA ILE A 46 8.80 7.48 -11.84
C ILE A 46 7.51 7.45 -12.68
N ALA A 47 7.01 8.63 -13.08
CA ALA A 47 5.82 8.75 -13.92
C ALA A 47 5.94 7.93 -15.22
N LEU A 48 7.08 8.06 -15.89
CA LEU A 48 7.38 7.30 -17.12
C LEU A 48 7.55 5.79 -16.84
N LYS A 49 8.23 5.44 -15.73
CA LYS A 49 8.58 4.05 -15.39
C LYS A 49 7.36 3.20 -15.01
N TYR A 50 6.34 3.79 -14.38
CA TYR A 50 5.21 3.06 -13.79
C TYR A 50 3.85 3.37 -14.41
N ASP A 51 3.84 4.08 -15.55
CA ASP A 51 2.63 4.54 -16.24
C ASP A 51 1.69 5.32 -15.29
N LEU A 52 2.27 6.33 -14.63
CA LEU A 52 1.57 7.21 -13.70
C LEU A 52 1.74 8.66 -14.15
N SER A 53 0.75 9.51 -13.91
CA SER A 53 0.93 10.95 -14.07
C SER A 53 1.80 11.52 -12.92
N LYS A 54 2.54 12.60 -13.20
CA LYS A 54 3.32 13.30 -12.17
C LYS A 54 2.45 13.78 -11.00
N HIS A 55 1.19 14.13 -11.27
CA HIS A 55 0.21 14.51 -10.25
C HIS A 55 -0.15 13.33 -9.35
N GLN A 56 -0.35 12.13 -9.91
CA GLN A 56 -0.59 10.92 -9.11
C GLN A 56 0.60 10.60 -8.22
N VAL A 57 1.83 10.63 -8.75
CA VAL A 57 3.05 10.35 -7.97
C VAL A 57 3.14 11.32 -6.78
N ARG A 58 2.97 12.63 -7.01
CA ARG A 58 2.98 13.64 -5.95
C ARG A 58 1.89 13.42 -4.90
N GLY A 59 0.66 13.13 -5.34
CA GLY A 59 -0.46 12.87 -4.45
C GLY A 59 -0.26 11.61 -3.58
N TYR A 60 0.31 10.55 -4.15
CA TYR A 60 0.66 9.35 -3.38
C TYR A 60 1.78 9.62 -2.37
N ALA A 61 2.82 10.36 -2.77
CA ALA A 61 3.90 10.73 -1.87
C ALA A 61 3.39 11.60 -0.71
N GLN A 62 2.54 12.58 -1.00
CA GLN A 62 1.89 13.41 0.01
C GLN A 62 1.11 12.57 1.02
N ARG A 63 0.27 11.61 0.56
CA ARG A 63 -0.48 10.73 1.45
C ARG A 63 0.39 9.87 2.36
N ILE A 64 1.58 9.46 1.91
CA ILE A 64 2.54 8.76 2.75
C ILE A 64 3.09 9.69 3.84
N VAL A 65 3.43 10.94 3.49
CA VAL A 65 3.94 11.92 4.46
C VAL A 65 2.88 12.28 5.48
N GLU A 66 1.61 12.48 5.07
CA GLU A 66 0.49 12.74 5.97
C GLU A 66 0.31 11.61 7.01
N LYS A 67 0.49 10.35 6.60
CA LYS A 67 0.37 9.18 7.49
C LYS A 67 1.54 9.03 8.46
N THR A 68 2.74 9.37 8.01
CA THR A 68 3.97 9.13 8.76
C THR A 68 4.46 10.34 9.56
N GLY A 69 4.00 11.53 9.19
CA GLY A 69 4.47 12.82 9.69
C GLY A 69 5.92 13.15 9.32
N SER A 70 6.61 12.29 8.55
CA SER A 70 8.04 12.45 8.28
C SER A 70 8.50 11.66 7.06
N VAL A 71 9.20 12.35 6.15
CA VAL A 71 9.85 11.75 4.98
C VAL A 71 10.86 10.68 5.39
N THR A 72 11.66 10.95 6.42
CA THR A 72 12.66 9.99 6.94
C THR A 72 12.00 8.74 7.49
N ARG A 73 10.91 8.88 8.25
CA ARG A 73 10.14 7.72 8.75
C ARG A 73 9.52 6.94 7.60
N ALA A 74 8.91 7.63 6.63
CA ALA A 74 8.34 7.01 5.43
C ALA A 74 9.38 6.16 4.68
N LYS A 75 10.60 6.69 4.47
CA LYS A 75 11.70 5.96 3.84
C LYS A 75 12.03 4.66 4.58
N VAL A 76 12.20 4.72 5.90
CA VAL A 76 12.53 3.54 6.72
C VAL A 76 11.41 2.50 6.63
N ILE A 77 10.15 2.92 6.81
CA ILE A 77 9.01 2.01 6.76
C ILE A 77 8.92 1.35 5.37
N LEU A 78 9.00 2.13 4.29
CA LEU A 78 8.93 1.59 2.92
C LEU A 78 10.06 0.60 2.61
N LYS A 79 11.29 0.86 3.09
CA LYS A 79 12.44 -0.03 2.89
C LYS A 79 12.15 -1.45 3.40
N TYR A 80 11.55 -1.57 4.59
CA TYR A 80 11.28 -2.86 5.21
C TYR A 80 9.92 -3.46 4.82
N ALA A 81 8.90 -2.62 4.61
CA ALA A 81 7.55 -3.06 4.33
C ALA A 81 7.39 -3.55 2.88
N THR A 82 7.99 -2.85 1.91
CA THR A 82 7.78 -3.12 0.48
C THR A 82 8.11 -4.56 0.07
N PRO A 83 9.25 -5.17 0.46
CA PRO A 83 9.55 -6.56 0.11
C PRO A 83 8.57 -7.58 0.68
N ILE A 84 7.90 -7.26 1.79
CA ILE A 84 6.87 -8.10 2.41
C ILE A 84 5.55 -7.91 1.67
N ILE A 85 5.13 -6.66 1.47
CA ILE A 85 3.84 -6.30 0.88
C ILE A 85 3.74 -6.71 -0.59
N LEU A 86 4.82 -6.61 -1.37
CA LEU A 86 4.83 -7.05 -2.77
C LEU A 86 4.66 -8.58 -2.95
N LYS A 87 4.69 -9.37 -1.86
CA LYS A 87 4.37 -10.80 -1.90
C LYS A 87 2.87 -11.07 -1.73
N ILE A 88 2.08 -10.06 -1.32
CA ILE A 88 0.63 -10.18 -1.16
C ILE A 88 0.00 -10.34 -2.53
N LYS A 89 -0.77 -11.41 -2.71
CA LYS A 89 -1.49 -11.65 -3.97
C LYS A 89 -2.70 -10.72 -4.06
N PRO A 90 -2.95 -10.06 -5.20
CA PRO A 90 -4.16 -9.30 -5.42
C PRO A 90 -5.40 -10.17 -5.25
N ILE A 91 -6.43 -9.60 -4.63
CA ILE A 91 -7.76 -10.22 -4.52
C ILE A 91 -8.73 -9.68 -5.57
N THR A 92 -8.22 -8.93 -6.54
CA THR A 92 -8.96 -8.42 -7.68
C THR A 92 -8.42 -9.04 -8.96
N ARG A 93 -9.30 -9.26 -9.94
CA ARG A 93 -8.96 -9.74 -11.28
C ARG A 93 -9.54 -8.80 -12.31
N SER A 94 -8.73 -8.37 -13.29
CA SER A 94 -9.23 -7.58 -14.42
C SER A 94 -10.17 -8.41 -15.29
N LEU A 95 -11.33 -7.84 -15.59
CA LEU A 95 -12.27 -8.34 -16.60
C LEU A 95 -12.03 -7.64 -17.95
N ASN A 96 -11.76 -6.34 -17.88
CA ASN A 96 -11.38 -5.49 -19.00
C ASN A 96 -10.63 -4.25 -18.48
N ASN A 97 -10.39 -3.26 -19.34
CA ASN A 97 -9.61 -2.06 -18.98
C ASN A 97 -10.27 -1.16 -17.92
N SER A 98 -11.57 -1.32 -17.67
CA SER A 98 -12.33 -0.45 -16.76
C SER A 98 -12.88 -1.19 -15.55
N PHE A 99 -13.19 -2.49 -15.69
CA PHE A 99 -13.85 -3.31 -14.67
C PHE A 99 -12.95 -4.43 -14.16
N ILE A 100 -13.11 -4.67 -12.86
CA ILE A 100 -12.46 -5.76 -12.15
C ILE A 100 -13.50 -6.54 -11.36
N LYS A 101 -13.16 -7.78 -11.04
CA LYS A 101 -13.93 -8.69 -10.19
C LYS A 101 -13.18 -8.93 -8.89
N CYS A 102 -13.86 -8.83 -7.76
CA CYS A 102 -13.34 -9.28 -6.48
C CYS A 102 -13.35 -10.81 -6.41
N LEU A 103 -12.23 -11.41 -6.06
CA LEU A 103 -12.06 -12.86 -5.93
C LEU A 103 -12.58 -13.41 -4.60
N LEU A 104 -12.92 -12.53 -3.64
CA LEU A 104 -13.48 -12.92 -2.34
C LEU A 104 -15.01 -12.95 -2.35
N CYS A 105 -15.66 -11.88 -2.82
CA CYS A 105 -17.12 -11.79 -2.84
C CYS A 105 -17.75 -11.96 -4.23
N GLY A 106 -16.94 -11.97 -5.30
CA GLY A 106 -17.43 -12.13 -6.67
C GLY A 106 -18.01 -10.85 -7.30
N GLU A 107 -18.08 -9.73 -6.58
CA GLU A 107 -18.62 -8.46 -7.11
C GLU A 107 -17.76 -7.87 -8.22
N GLU A 108 -18.42 -7.24 -9.19
CA GLU A 108 -17.80 -6.56 -10.31
C GLU A 108 -17.97 -5.05 -10.18
N PHE A 109 -16.90 -4.30 -10.38
CA PHE A 109 -16.91 -2.86 -10.20
C PHE A 109 -15.78 -2.16 -10.98
N PRO A 110 -15.88 -0.83 -11.17
CA PRO A 110 -14.80 -0.04 -11.76
C PRO A 110 -13.50 -0.16 -10.97
N PHE A 111 -12.36 -0.28 -11.66
CA PHE A 111 -11.02 -0.40 -11.06
C PHE A 111 -10.69 0.74 -10.07
N GLN A 112 -11.26 1.93 -10.30
CA GLN A 112 -11.05 3.12 -9.49
C GLN A 112 -11.53 2.92 -8.05
N ILE A 113 -12.61 2.16 -7.82
CA ILE A 113 -13.21 1.95 -6.50
C ILE A 113 -12.69 0.71 -5.77
N ALA A 114 -11.66 0.04 -6.32
CA ALA A 114 -11.13 -1.20 -5.76
C ALA A 114 -10.72 -1.08 -4.29
N GLU A 115 -10.00 -0.01 -3.95
CA GLU A 115 -9.50 0.21 -2.60
C GLU A 115 -10.64 0.46 -1.61
N ASP A 116 -11.65 1.21 -2.02
CA ASP A 116 -12.83 1.49 -1.19
C ASP A 116 -13.68 0.23 -0.98
N HIS A 117 -13.84 -0.59 -2.02
CA HIS A 117 -14.49 -1.89 -1.92
C HIS A 117 -13.79 -2.79 -0.89
N ILE A 118 -12.46 -2.93 -1.00
CA ILE A 118 -11.65 -3.76 -0.09
C ILE A 118 -11.79 -3.26 1.35
N LYS A 119 -11.67 -1.95 1.58
CA LYS A 119 -11.81 -1.37 2.91
C LYS A 119 -13.20 -1.54 3.51
N LYS A 120 -14.26 -1.43 2.70
CA LYS A 120 -15.64 -1.50 3.19
C LYS A 120 -16.12 -2.93 3.41
N LYS A 121 -15.67 -3.89 2.59
CA LYS A 121 -16.20 -5.27 2.59
C LYS A 121 -15.23 -6.33 3.09
N HIS A 122 -13.93 -6.04 3.07
CA HIS A 122 -12.88 -7.02 3.36
C HIS A 122 -11.85 -6.47 4.35
N MET A 123 -12.27 -5.61 5.29
CA MET A 123 -11.38 -4.99 6.28
C MET A 123 -10.67 -6.02 7.16
N SER A 124 -11.35 -7.12 7.50
CA SER A 124 -10.74 -8.21 8.28
C SER A 124 -9.49 -8.78 7.60
N ILE A 125 -9.54 -8.99 6.28
CA ILE A 125 -8.38 -9.47 5.51
C ILE A 125 -7.24 -8.44 5.55
N VAL A 126 -7.56 -7.14 5.47
CA VAL A 126 -6.56 -6.07 5.59
C VAL A 126 -5.90 -6.10 6.97
N GLU A 127 -6.66 -6.35 8.02
CA GLU A 127 -6.18 -6.45 9.40
C GLU A 127 -5.29 -7.68 9.62
N ASP A 128 -5.66 -8.83 9.07
CA ASP A 128 -4.85 -10.06 9.13
C ASP A 128 -3.48 -9.85 8.45
N TYR A 129 -3.47 -9.23 7.26
CA TYR A 129 -2.24 -8.87 6.57
C TYR A 129 -1.43 -7.83 7.33
N LEU A 130 -2.09 -6.86 7.98
CA LEU A 130 -1.44 -5.83 8.76
C LEU A 130 -0.70 -6.43 9.95
N GLN A 131 -1.36 -7.28 10.74
CA GLN A 131 -0.75 -7.97 11.88
C GLN A 131 0.46 -8.79 11.42
N SER A 132 0.27 -9.62 10.39
CA SER A 132 1.34 -10.44 9.81
C SER A 132 2.53 -9.60 9.32
N THR A 133 2.26 -8.44 8.69
CA THR A 133 3.30 -7.55 8.19
C THR A 133 4.08 -6.89 9.31
N VAL A 134 3.42 -6.43 10.37
CA VAL A 134 4.07 -5.84 11.55
C VAL A 134 5.00 -6.85 12.21
N GLU A 135 4.56 -8.09 12.38
CA GLU A 135 5.39 -9.16 12.96
C GLU A 135 6.64 -9.46 12.12
N LEU A 136 6.47 -9.58 10.80
CA LEU A 136 7.58 -9.82 9.88
C LEU A 136 8.57 -8.65 9.86
N MET A 137 8.08 -7.41 9.88
CA MET A 137 8.94 -6.23 9.95
C MET A 137 9.77 -6.19 11.24
N ARG A 138 9.15 -6.48 12.39
CA ARG A 138 9.87 -6.55 13.68
C ARG A 138 11.01 -7.57 13.63
N LYS A 139 10.75 -8.76 13.08
CA LYS A 139 11.78 -9.82 12.92
C LYS A 139 12.93 -9.36 12.02
N ASN A 140 12.63 -8.77 10.86
CA ASN A 140 13.66 -8.32 9.93
C ASN A 140 14.53 -7.18 10.50
N ILE A 141 13.94 -6.23 11.22
CA ILE A 141 14.69 -5.14 11.85
C ILE A 141 15.65 -5.69 12.90
N ILE A 142 15.23 -6.68 13.71
CA ILE A 142 16.08 -7.31 14.72
C ILE A 142 17.27 -8.02 14.04
N MET A 143 17.02 -8.76 12.96
CA MET A 143 18.07 -9.48 12.24
C MET A 143 19.11 -8.55 11.59
N ASP A 144 18.69 -7.39 11.06
CA ASP A 144 19.60 -6.42 10.44
C ASP A 144 20.50 -5.67 11.46
N HIS A 145 20.14 -5.68 12.75
CA HIS A 145 20.88 -5.00 13.83
C HIS A 145 21.54 -5.98 14.81
N SER A 146 21.56 -7.28 14.49
CA SER A 146 22.29 -8.33 15.23
C SER A 146 23.59 -8.66 14.51
#